data_AF-A0A449AQG3-F1
#
_entry.id   AF-A0A449AQG3-F1
#
_cell.length_a   1.000
_cell.length_b   1.000
_cell.length_c   1.000
_cell.angle_alpha   90.00
_cell.angle_beta   90.00
_cell.angle_gamma   90.00
#
_symmetry.space_group_name_H-M   'P 1'
#
loop_
_entity.id
_entity.type
_entity.pdbx_description
1 polymer ?
#
loop_
_entity_poly.entity_id
_entity_poly.type
_entity_poly.pdbx_seq_one_letter_code
_entity_poly.pdbx_strand_id
1 'polypeptide(L)'
;MKNKINIEKWNINLKKFLNIENKKEVTPNYLFNKFESIYFEKIKSLTWKLYWLYNKYNLDHDEIKNQILISFWDLVNENNWKNNENFEGWFWNTLKLRTQNYFNKLHNSQYTFESLVGYNQTNLHSLNTKMQREYSIFDSEQISLEKIKKFISIDEYELLYCRLNFIKPKFSSWKQKEMLNSIKQKLSLNSLI
;
A
#
# COMPACT_ATOMS: atom_id res chain seq x y z
N MET A 1 14.55 30.44 -25.39
CA MET A 1 13.40 30.05 -26.23
C MET A 1 12.12 30.48 -25.53
N LYS A 2 11.31 31.36 -26.15
CA LYS A 2 10.04 31.84 -25.57
C LYS A 2 8.92 30.89 -26.00
N ASN A 3 8.67 29.83 -25.21
CA ASN A 3 7.47 29.00 -25.35
C ASN A 3 6.26 29.81 -24.85
N LYS A 4 5.76 30.68 -25.72
CA LYS A 4 4.52 31.42 -25.47
C LYS A 4 3.35 30.60 -25.99
N ILE A 5 2.25 30.65 -25.27
CA ILE A 5 1.00 30.00 -25.63
C ILE A 5 0.07 31.05 -26.18
N ASN A 6 -0.51 30.78 -27.35
CA ASN A 6 -1.60 31.57 -27.89
C ASN A 6 -2.88 31.25 -27.10
N ILE A 7 -3.40 32.25 -26.39
CA ILE A 7 -4.60 32.15 -25.55
C ILE A 7 -5.82 32.80 -26.20
N GLU A 8 -5.74 33.27 -27.45
CA GLU A 8 -6.86 33.94 -28.12
C GLU A 8 -8.11 33.05 -28.14
N LYS A 9 -7.95 31.75 -28.36
CA LYS A 9 -9.05 30.76 -28.40
C LYS A 9 -9.53 30.26 -27.03
N TRP A 10 -8.90 30.68 -25.93
CA TRP A 10 -9.31 30.23 -24.60
C TRP A 10 -10.67 30.79 -24.19
N ASN A 11 -11.37 30.03 -23.34
CA ASN A 11 -12.69 30.41 -22.83
C ASN A 11 -12.63 31.77 -22.12
N ILE A 12 -13.64 32.63 -22.36
CA ILE A 12 -13.74 33.97 -21.78
C ILE A 12 -13.79 33.91 -20.24
N ASN A 13 -14.50 32.94 -19.68
CA ASN A 13 -14.61 32.78 -18.22
C ASN A 13 -13.26 32.40 -17.59
N LEU A 14 -12.44 31.61 -18.29
CA LEU A 14 -11.08 31.31 -17.84
C LEU A 14 -10.18 32.55 -17.90
N LYS A 15 -10.29 33.35 -18.96
CA LYS A 15 -9.54 34.61 -19.08
C LYS A 15 -9.93 35.62 -18.00
N LYS A 16 -11.22 35.70 -17.67
CA LYS A 16 -11.77 36.47 -16.54
C LYS A 16 -11.22 35.98 -15.22
N PHE A 17 -11.33 34.68 -14.97
CA PHE A 17 -10.84 34.03 -13.75
C PHE A 17 -9.36 34.30 -13.49
N LEU A 18 -8.51 34.30 -14.53
CA LEU A 18 -7.07 34.57 -14.41
C LEU A 18 -6.68 36.04 -14.58
N ASN A 19 -7.62 36.95 -14.84
CA ASN A 19 -7.37 38.36 -15.16
C ASN A 19 -6.37 38.54 -16.33
N ILE A 20 -6.60 37.85 -17.46
CA ILE A 20 -5.74 37.85 -18.66
C ILE A 20 -6.49 38.21 -19.95
N GLU A 21 -7.67 38.82 -19.86
CA GLU A 21 -8.55 39.16 -21.00
C GLU A 21 -7.82 39.92 -22.13
N ASN A 22 -6.92 40.83 -21.77
CA ASN A 22 -6.23 41.71 -22.71
C ASN A 22 -4.97 41.10 -23.34
N LYS A 23 -4.66 39.83 -23.09
CA LYS A 23 -3.45 39.17 -23.59
C LYS A 23 -3.77 38.18 -24.70
N LYS A 24 -2.97 38.20 -25.76
CA LYS A 24 -3.01 37.22 -26.86
C LYS A 24 -2.09 36.04 -26.61
N GLU A 25 -0.94 36.31 -25.98
CA GLU A 25 0.08 35.32 -25.68
C GLU A 25 0.54 35.44 -24.24
N VAL A 26 0.78 34.30 -23.60
CA VAL A 26 1.34 34.23 -22.23
C VAL A 26 2.31 33.06 -22.12
N THR A 27 3.32 33.22 -21.26
CA THR A 27 4.24 32.13 -20.91
C THR A 27 3.65 31.26 -19.81
N PRO A 28 3.94 29.95 -19.77
CA PRO A 28 3.49 29.06 -18.68
C PRO A 28 3.80 29.60 -17.28
N ASN A 29 5.03 30.06 -17.04
CA ASN A 29 5.45 30.62 -15.75
C ASN A 29 4.62 31.85 -15.34
N TYR A 30 4.20 32.66 -16.31
CA TYR A 30 3.34 33.79 -16.02
C TYR A 30 1.97 33.32 -15.53
N LEU A 31 1.42 32.26 -16.12
CA LEU A 31 0.14 31.68 -15.70
C LEU A 31 0.22 31.07 -14.30
N PHE A 32 1.27 30.28 -14.02
CA PHE A 32 1.49 29.72 -12.68
C PHE A 32 1.61 30.82 -11.63
N ASN A 33 2.50 31.80 -11.85
CA ASN A 33 2.68 32.92 -10.92
C ASN A 33 1.40 33.73 -10.74
N LYS A 34 0.63 33.94 -11.83
CA LYS A 34 -0.63 34.67 -11.77
C LYS A 34 -1.66 33.91 -10.95
N PHE A 35 -1.84 32.63 -11.22
CA PHE A 35 -2.75 31.76 -10.48
C PHE A 35 -2.40 31.70 -8.99
N GLU A 36 -1.12 31.49 -8.66
CA GLU A 36 -0.64 31.50 -7.29
C GLU A 36 -0.86 32.85 -6.61
N SER A 37 -0.56 33.96 -7.28
CA SER A 37 -0.72 35.30 -6.70
C SER A 37 -2.17 35.65 -6.38
N ILE A 38 -3.12 35.30 -7.25
CA ILE A 38 -4.54 35.61 -7.06
C ILE A 38 -5.14 34.69 -5.98
N TYR A 39 -4.74 33.42 -5.97
CA TYR A 39 -5.42 32.38 -5.19
C TYR A 39 -4.56 31.76 -4.08
N PHE A 40 -3.50 32.45 -3.65
CA PHE A 40 -2.54 31.95 -2.66
C PHE A 40 -3.20 31.30 -1.44
N GLU A 41 -4.13 32.01 -0.78
CA GLU A 41 -4.80 31.50 0.41
C GLU A 41 -5.69 30.27 0.13
N LYS A 42 -6.35 30.23 -1.04
CA LYS A 42 -7.15 29.05 -1.43
C LYS A 42 -6.26 27.85 -1.71
N ILE A 43 -5.13 28.04 -2.41
CA ILE A 43 -4.15 26.99 -2.69
C ILE A 43 -3.53 26.47 -1.39
N LYS A 44 -3.13 27.38 -0.49
CA LYS A 44 -2.61 27.04 0.84
C LYS A 44 -3.64 26.24 1.63
N SER A 45 -4.89 26.69 1.70
CA SER A 45 -5.98 25.97 2.39
C SER A 45 -6.22 24.58 1.79
N LEU A 46 -6.22 24.45 0.46
CA LEU A 46 -6.38 23.16 -0.23
C LEU A 46 -5.21 22.22 0.07
N THR A 47 -3.99 22.75 0.04
CA THR A 47 -2.75 22.01 0.35
C THR A 47 -2.80 21.45 1.76
N TRP A 48 -3.17 22.26 2.75
CA TRP A 48 -3.34 21.81 4.12
C TRP A 48 -4.42 20.74 4.26
N LYS A 49 -5.58 20.91 3.61
CA LYS A 49 -6.67 19.92 3.67
C LYS A 49 -6.24 18.57 3.08
N LEU A 50 -5.51 18.58 1.97
CA LEU A 50 -4.98 17.36 1.35
C LEU A 50 -3.89 16.74 2.21
N TYR A 51 -2.99 17.56 2.75
CA TYR A 51 -1.95 17.10 3.68
C TYR A 51 -2.57 16.39 4.88
N TRP A 52 -3.57 16.98 5.53
CA TRP A 52 -4.27 16.34 6.65
C TRP A 52 -4.95 15.02 6.26
N LEU A 53 -5.53 14.94 5.07
CA LEU A 53 -6.21 13.74 4.57
C LEU A 53 -5.22 12.60 4.27
N TYR A 54 -4.01 12.94 3.84
CA TYR A 54 -2.95 12.00 3.47
C TYR A 54 -1.74 12.04 4.44
N ASN A 55 -1.92 12.56 5.66
CA ASN A 55 -0.82 12.83 6.62
C ASN A 55 -0.01 11.58 7.01
N LYS A 56 -0.55 10.38 6.77
CA LYS A 56 0.13 9.10 7.03
C LYS A 56 1.25 8.78 6.03
N TYR A 57 1.34 9.47 4.89
CA TYR A 57 2.18 9.07 3.76
C TYR A 57 3.45 9.91 3.57
N ASN A 58 3.86 10.69 4.59
CA ASN A 58 5.04 11.57 4.52
C ASN A 58 5.07 12.48 3.26
N LEU A 59 3.89 12.87 2.75
CA LEU A 59 3.81 13.79 1.62
C LEU A 59 4.17 15.19 2.08
N ASP A 60 5.10 15.83 1.37
CA ASP A 60 5.48 17.20 1.66
C ASP A 60 4.41 18.18 1.16
N HIS A 61 4.25 19.31 1.85
CA HIS A 61 3.35 20.39 1.43
C HIS A 61 3.71 20.89 0.03
N ASP A 62 5.01 20.95 -0.29
CA ASP A 62 5.49 21.38 -1.61
C ASP A 62 5.11 20.40 -2.71
N GLU A 63 5.12 19.09 -2.43
CA GLU A 63 4.69 18.07 -3.39
C GLU A 63 3.19 18.19 -3.71
N ILE A 64 2.37 18.38 -2.68
CA ILE A 64 0.93 18.61 -2.82
C ILE A 64 0.67 19.89 -3.63
N LYS A 65 1.38 20.97 -3.30
CA LYS A 65 1.28 22.24 -4.00
C LYS A 65 1.67 22.11 -5.49
N ASN A 66 2.77 21.43 -5.78
CA ASN A 66 3.21 21.17 -7.16
C ASN A 66 2.17 20.36 -7.93
N GLN A 67 1.57 19.35 -7.30
CA GLN A 67 0.51 18.56 -7.94
C GLN A 67 -0.76 19.39 -8.22
N ILE A 68 -1.10 20.35 -7.36
CA ILE A 68 -2.19 21.31 -7.62
C ILE A 68 -1.86 22.15 -8.86
N LEU A 69 -0.62 22.64 -8.99
CA LEU A 69 -0.20 23.43 -10.15
C LEU A 69 -0.21 22.61 -11.44
N ILE A 70 0.24 21.36 -11.42
CA ILE A 70 0.14 20.44 -12.57
C ILE A 70 -1.34 20.24 -12.95
N SER A 71 -2.20 19.98 -11.96
CA SER A 71 -3.64 19.79 -12.21
C SER A 71 -4.30 21.06 -12.78
N PHE A 72 -3.85 22.24 -12.35
CA PHE A 72 -4.25 23.54 -12.89
C PHE A 72 -3.84 23.65 -14.36
N TRP A 73 -2.59 23.30 -14.68
CA TRP A 73 -2.07 23.34 -16.03
C TRP A 73 -2.84 22.46 -17.00
N ASP A 74 -3.11 21.22 -16.58
CA ASP A 74 -3.86 20.26 -17.37
C ASP A 74 -5.28 20.76 -17.63
N LEU A 75 -5.93 21.30 -16.59
CA LEU A 75 -7.25 21.92 -16.75
C LEU A 75 -7.19 23.04 -17.77
N VAL A 76 -6.28 24.00 -17.61
CA VAL A 76 -6.13 25.18 -18.48
C VAL A 76 -5.96 24.82 -19.96
N ASN A 77 -5.30 23.69 -20.26
CA ASN A 77 -5.08 23.22 -21.63
C ASN A 77 -6.17 22.30 -22.18
N GLU A 78 -7.20 21.97 -21.40
CA GLU A 78 -8.32 21.22 -21.92
C GLU A 78 -9.19 22.09 -22.84
N ASN A 79 -9.59 21.53 -23.97
CA ASN A 79 -10.40 22.25 -24.95
C ASN A 79 -11.91 22.27 -24.61
N ASN A 80 -12.34 21.59 -23.54
CA ASN A 80 -13.75 21.30 -23.25
C ASN A 80 -14.24 21.96 -21.95
N TRP A 81 -14.29 23.29 -21.94
CA TRP A 81 -14.85 24.04 -20.81
C TRP A 81 -16.37 24.11 -20.90
N LYS A 82 -17.07 23.71 -19.84
CA LYS A 82 -18.51 23.99 -19.73
C LYS A 82 -18.72 25.49 -19.46
N ASN A 83 -19.58 26.13 -20.24
CA ASN A 83 -20.08 27.47 -19.92
C ASN A 83 -21.04 27.37 -18.73
N ASN A 84 -20.49 27.28 -17.53
CA ASN A 84 -21.24 27.28 -16.28
C ASN A 84 -21.37 28.71 -15.73
N GLU A 85 -22.53 29.04 -15.18
CA GLU A 85 -22.79 30.31 -14.49
C GLU A 85 -21.86 30.52 -13.28
N ASN A 86 -21.48 29.43 -12.59
CA ASN A 86 -20.47 29.44 -11.52
C ASN A 86 -19.16 28.76 -11.95
N PHE A 87 -18.44 29.41 -12.86
CA PHE A 87 -17.17 28.90 -13.38
C PHE A 87 -16.14 28.68 -12.26
N GLU A 88 -16.00 29.61 -11.32
CA GLU A 88 -15.02 29.50 -10.24
C GLU A 88 -15.30 28.28 -9.34
N GLY A 89 -16.55 28.07 -8.92
CA GLY A 89 -16.92 26.92 -8.10
C GLY A 89 -16.68 25.60 -8.82
N TRP A 90 -17.05 25.52 -10.10
CA TRP A 90 -16.77 24.35 -10.93
C TRP A 90 -15.26 24.11 -11.09
N PHE A 91 -14.47 25.15 -11.32
CA PHE A 91 -13.02 25.08 -11.49
C PHE A 91 -12.35 24.50 -10.24
N TRP A 92 -12.65 25.07 -9.07
CA TRP A 92 -12.07 24.60 -7.81
C TRP A 92 -12.49 23.18 -7.44
N ASN A 93 -13.75 22.82 -7.68
CA ASN A 93 -14.21 21.45 -7.45
C ASN A 93 -13.49 20.45 -8.36
N THR A 94 -13.34 20.79 -9.65
CA THR A 94 -12.66 19.92 -10.61
C THR A 94 -11.17 19.79 -10.27
N LEU A 95 -10.51 20.91 -9.93
CA LEU A 95 -9.12 20.93 -9.49
C LEU A 95 -8.91 20.04 -8.26
N LYS A 96 -9.73 20.24 -7.22
CA LYS A 96 -9.71 19.43 -5.99
C LYS A 96 -9.84 17.94 -6.30
N LEU A 97 -10.84 17.55 -7.09
CA LEU A 97 -11.09 16.14 -7.42
C LEU A 97 -9.92 15.52 -8.19
N ARG A 98 -9.32 16.24 -9.13
CA ARG A 98 -8.15 15.76 -9.87
C ARG A 98 -6.95 15.54 -8.98
N THR A 99 -6.62 16.52 -8.16
CA THR A 99 -5.51 16.42 -7.20
C THR A 99 -5.76 15.27 -6.22
N GLN A 100 -6.99 15.12 -5.71
CA GLN A 100 -7.35 13.98 -4.85
C GLN A 100 -7.20 12.63 -5.57
N ASN A 101 -7.67 12.53 -6.82
CA ASN A 101 -7.56 11.30 -7.60
C ASN A 101 -6.12 10.89 -7.88
N TYR A 102 -5.21 11.84 -8.08
CA TYR A 102 -3.78 11.56 -8.19
C TYR A 102 -3.24 10.89 -6.93
N PHE A 103 -3.47 11.50 -5.76
CA PHE A 103 -3.00 10.94 -4.49
C PHE A 103 -3.68 9.61 -4.13
N ASN A 104 -4.95 9.43 -4.46
CA ASN A 104 -5.65 8.15 -4.30
C ASN A 104 -5.03 7.04 -5.17
N LYS A 105 -4.65 7.35 -6.41
CA LYS A 105 -3.96 6.37 -7.28
C LYS A 105 -2.59 6.02 -6.73
N LEU A 106 -1.83 7.02 -6.29
CA LEU A 106 -0.52 6.83 -5.67
C LEU A 106 -0.65 5.95 -4.42
N HIS A 107 -1.62 6.25 -3.55
CA HIS A 107 -1.96 5.45 -2.38
C HIS A 107 -2.25 3.99 -2.72
N ASN A 108 -3.13 3.75 -3.69
CA ASN A 108 -3.52 2.39 -4.05
C ASN A 108 -2.32 1.62 -4.63
N SER A 109 -1.45 2.29 -5.39
CA SER A 109 -0.23 1.67 -5.90
C SER A 109 0.76 1.31 -4.78
N GLN A 110 0.92 2.18 -3.79
CA GLN A 110 1.77 1.91 -2.62
C GLN A 110 1.21 0.75 -1.79
N TYR A 111 -0.10 0.73 -1.54
CA TYR A 111 -0.76 -0.38 -0.85
C TYR A 111 -0.59 -1.72 -1.58
N THR A 112 -0.70 -1.72 -2.91
CA THR A 112 -0.45 -2.93 -3.70
C THR A 112 1.00 -3.39 -3.61
N PHE A 113 1.97 -2.46 -3.60
CA PHE A 113 3.37 -2.78 -3.43
C PHE A 113 3.66 -3.38 -2.03
N GLU A 114 3.21 -2.72 -0.97
CA GLU A 114 3.40 -3.18 0.41
C GLU A 114 2.76 -4.55 0.65
N SER A 115 1.57 -4.78 0.08
CA SER A 115 0.88 -6.07 0.15
C SER A 115 1.68 -7.17 -0.56
N LEU A 116 2.23 -6.90 -1.75
CA LEU A 116 3.07 -7.84 -2.49
C LEU A 116 4.35 -8.17 -1.72
N VAL A 117 5.02 -7.17 -1.14
CA VAL A 117 6.22 -7.36 -0.33
C VAL A 117 5.92 -8.18 0.92
N GLY A 118 4.84 -7.87 1.64
CA GLY A 118 4.42 -8.61 2.83
C GLY A 118 4.07 -10.07 2.52
N TYR A 119 3.39 -10.32 1.40
CA TYR A 119 3.10 -11.67 0.92
C TYR A 119 4.38 -12.44 0.59
N ASN A 120 5.32 -11.81 -0.11
CA ASN A 120 6.61 -12.42 -0.46
C ASN A 120 7.45 -12.76 0.79
N GLN A 121 7.48 -11.89 1.79
CA GLN A 121 8.17 -12.16 3.07
C GLN A 121 7.54 -13.34 3.82
N THR A 122 6.21 -13.39 3.86
CA THR A 122 5.47 -14.49 4.51
C THR A 122 5.74 -15.82 3.82
N ASN A 123 5.74 -15.83 2.48
CA ASN A 123 6.07 -17.01 1.69
C ASN A 123 7.51 -17.47 1.91
N LEU A 124 8.47 -16.54 1.91
CA LEU A 124 9.89 -16.85 2.14
C LEU A 124 10.13 -17.39 3.55
N HIS A 125 9.48 -16.82 4.56
CA HIS A 125 9.51 -17.35 5.92
C HIS A 125 8.93 -18.78 5.99
N SER A 126 7.83 -19.03 5.29
CA SER A 126 7.22 -20.36 5.24
C SER A 126 8.13 -21.40 4.56
N LEU A 127 8.83 -21.01 3.49
CA LEU A 127 9.82 -21.83 2.78
C LEU A 127 11.03 -22.12 3.65
N ASN A 128 11.62 -21.12 4.29
CA ASN A 128 12.73 -21.30 5.23
C ASN A 128 12.35 -22.23 6.37
N THR A 129 11.14 -22.10 6.91
CA THR A 129 10.64 -22.98 7.98
C THR A 129 10.49 -24.43 7.50
N LYS A 130 10.06 -24.65 6.25
CA LYS A 130 9.99 -25.99 5.65
C LYS A 130 11.39 -26.57 5.43
N MET A 131 12.31 -25.80 4.86
CA MET A 131 13.69 -26.21 4.63
C MET A 131 14.40 -26.55 5.95
N GLN A 132 14.26 -25.73 6.99
CA GLN A 132 14.83 -26.02 8.32
C GLN A 132 14.31 -27.33 8.91
N ARG A 133 13.01 -27.64 8.72
CA ARG A 133 12.45 -28.94 9.12
C ARG A 133 13.08 -30.08 8.34
N GLU A 134 13.20 -29.95 7.02
CA GLU A 134 13.84 -30.97 6.17
C GLU A 134 15.30 -31.19 6.55
N TYR A 135 16.11 -30.14 6.69
CA TYR A 135 17.51 -30.26 7.13
C TYR A 135 17.64 -30.89 8.53
N SER A 136 16.75 -30.55 9.47
CA SER A 136 16.75 -31.19 10.80
C SER A 136 16.42 -32.69 10.78
N ILE A 137 15.74 -33.18 9.73
CA ILE A 137 15.43 -34.61 9.53
C ILE A 137 16.65 -35.37 8.99
N PHE A 138 17.56 -34.71 8.27
CA PHE A 138 18.77 -35.35 7.72
C PHE A 138 19.88 -35.51 8.76
N ASP A 139 19.97 -34.62 9.75
CA ASP A 139 21.03 -34.64 10.78
C ASP A 139 20.65 -35.36 12.09
N SER A 140 19.43 -35.89 12.20
CA SER A 140 18.96 -36.58 13.42
C SER A 140 18.93 -38.11 13.24
N GLU A 141 19.34 -38.85 14.28
CA GLU A 141 19.13 -40.30 14.33
C GLU A 141 17.64 -40.61 14.17
N GLN A 142 17.29 -41.25 13.05
CA GLN A 142 15.91 -41.61 12.76
C GLN A 142 15.48 -42.79 13.66
N ILE A 143 14.72 -42.48 14.71
CA ILE A 143 14.09 -43.51 15.56
C ILE A 143 12.77 -43.92 14.90
N SER A 144 12.64 -45.20 14.55
CA SER A 144 11.39 -45.72 13.98
C SER A 144 10.24 -45.69 14.99
N LEU A 145 9.02 -45.43 14.52
CA LEU A 145 7.82 -45.41 15.36
C LEU A 145 7.62 -46.74 16.12
N GLU A 146 8.00 -47.86 15.51
CA GLU A 146 7.95 -49.20 16.10
C GLU A 146 8.88 -49.36 17.30
N LYS A 147 10.08 -48.74 17.27
CA LYS A 147 11.01 -48.73 18.41
C LYS A 147 10.44 -47.96 19.59
N ILE A 148 9.70 -46.88 19.33
CA ILE A 148 9.13 -46.00 20.36
C ILE A 148 7.86 -46.60 20.97
N LYS A 149 7.14 -47.47 20.24
CA LYS A 149 5.85 -48.06 20.64
C LYS A 149 5.85 -48.69 22.03
N LYS A 150 6.99 -49.20 22.50
CA LYS A 150 7.13 -49.82 23.84
C LYS A 150 7.12 -48.81 24.99
N PHE A 151 7.42 -47.55 24.71
CA PHE A 151 7.61 -46.51 25.72
C PHE A 151 6.46 -45.53 25.82
N ILE A 152 5.55 -45.52 24.84
CA ILE A 152 4.46 -44.55 24.73
C ILE A 152 3.10 -45.22 24.86
N SER A 153 2.08 -44.45 25.25
CA SER A 153 0.70 -44.95 25.32
C SER A 153 0.08 -45.11 23.93
N ILE A 154 -1.06 -45.81 23.86
CA ILE A 154 -1.83 -46.01 22.62
C ILE A 154 -2.27 -44.66 22.02
N ASP A 155 -2.71 -43.73 22.86
CA ASP A 155 -3.15 -42.40 22.41
C ASP A 155 -1.97 -41.54 21.91
N GLU A 156 -0.81 -41.64 22.58
CA GLU A 156 0.43 -41.00 22.14
C GLU A 156 0.91 -41.58 20.80
N TYR A 157 0.77 -42.89 20.62
CA TYR A 157 1.05 -43.57 19.36
C TYR A 157 0.09 -43.14 18.26
N GLU A 158 -1.22 -43.05 18.51
CA GLU A 158 -2.21 -42.53 17.55
C GLU A 158 -1.86 -41.10 17.13
N LEU A 159 -1.46 -40.24 18.08
CA LEU A 159 -1.03 -38.88 17.78
C LEU A 159 0.20 -38.84 16.86
N LEU A 160 1.24 -39.65 17.14
CA LEU A 160 2.44 -39.71 16.30
C LEU A 160 2.14 -40.30 14.92
N TYR A 161 1.32 -41.36 14.85
CA TYR A 161 0.88 -41.96 13.61
C TYR A 161 0.09 -40.98 12.74
N CYS A 162 -0.83 -40.20 13.34
CA CYS A 162 -1.54 -39.14 12.64
C CYS A 162 -0.58 -38.09 12.08
N ARG A 163 0.44 -37.68 12.85
CA ARG A 163 1.43 -36.69 12.42
C ARG A 163 2.33 -37.18 11.29
N LEU A 164 2.79 -38.43 11.35
CA LEU A 164 3.63 -39.04 10.32
C LEU A 164 2.88 -39.19 8.98
N ASN A 165 1.58 -39.49 9.04
CA ASN A 165 0.74 -39.69 7.85
C ASN A 165 -0.07 -38.46 7.44
N PHE A 166 0.21 -37.28 8.02
CA PHE A 166 -0.51 -36.03 7.74
C PHE A 166 -2.03 -36.10 7.96
N ILE A 167 -2.48 -36.95 8.87
CA ILE A 167 -3.88 -37.11 9.26
C ILE A 167 -4.19 -36.15 10.42
N LYS A 168 -5.38 -35.53 10.40
CA LYS A 168 -5.84 -34.67 11.50
C LYS A 168 -6.09 -35.52 12.76
N PRO A 169 -5.37 -35.28 13.88
CA PRO A 169 -5.61 -36.02 15.13
C PRO A 169 -6.93 -35.57 15.79
N LYS A 170 -7.54 -36.48 16.56
CA LYS A 170 -8.79 -36.24 17.30
C LYS A 170 -8.61 -35.33 18.52
N PHE A 171 -7.38 -35.12 18.97
CA PHE A 171 -7.05 -34.39 20.19
C PHE A 171 -6.98 -32.88 19.97
N SER A 172 -7.35 -32.09 20.99
CA SER A 172 -7.19 -30.63 20.97
C SER A 172 -5.72 -30.21 20.93
N SER A 173 -5.42 -29.01 20.41
CA SER A 173 -4.05 -28.50 20.31
C SER A 173 -3.29 -28.48 21.65
N TRP A 174 -4.00 -28.24 22.75
CA TRP A 174 -3.42 -28.28 24.10
C TRP A 174 -3.04 -29.71 24.49
N LYS A 175 -3.95 -30.68 24.30
CA LYS A 175 -3.69 -32.08 24.63
C LYS A 175 -2.56 -32.68 23.77
N GLN A 176 -2.49 -32.27 22.51
CA GLN A 176 -1.37 -32.63 21.63
C GLN A 176 -0.02 -32.13 22.17
N LYS A 177 0.05 -30.90 22.69
CA LYS A 177 1.28 -30.35 23.28
C LYS A 177 1.69 -31.11 24.54
N GLU A 178 0.74 -31.42 25.41
CA GLU A 178 0.94 -32.22 26.62
C GLU A 178 1.51 -33.60 26.28
N MET A 179 0.90 -34.31 25.32
CA MET A 179 1.34 -35.63 24.86
C MET A 179 2.76 -35.60 24.26
N LEU A 180 3.09 -34.59 23.45
CA LEU A 180 4.44 -34.46 22.89
C LEU A 180 5.51 -34.23 23.96
N ASN A 181 5.19 -33.48 25.01
CA ASN A 181 6.11 -33.27 26.13
C ASN A 181 6.31 -34.57 26.92
N SER A 182 5.23 -35.33 27.16
CA SER A 182 5.29 -36.66 27.76
C SER A 182 6.16 -37.63 26.95
N ILE A 183 5.95 -37.70 25.62
CA ILE A 183 6.77 -38.52 24.72
C ILE A 183 8.25 -38.13 24.79
N LYS A 184 8.56 -36.82 24.76
CA LYS A 184 9.96 -36.34 24.87
C LYS A 184 10.61 -36.77 26.18
N GLN A 185 9.91 -36.64 27.31
CA GLN A 185 10.42 -37.04 28.63
C GLN A 185 10.67 -38.55 28.69
N LYS A 186 9.73 -39.35 28.19
CA LYS A 186 9.85 -40.82 28.12
C LYS A 186 11.02 -41.26 27.26
N LEU A 187 11.29 -40.58 26.16
CA LEU A 187 12.43 -40.88 25.29
C LEU A 187 13.76 -40.44 25.92
N SER A 188 13.81 -39.27 26.56
CA SER A 188 15.03 -38.79 27.23
C SER A 188 15.45 -39.63 28.46
N LEU A 189 14.48 -40.22 29.16
CA LEU A 189 14.74 -41.10 30.31
C LEU A 189 15.29 -42.47 29.87
N ASN A 190 14.88 -42.95 28.70
CA ASN A 190 15.30 -44.25 28.17
C ASN A 190 16.52 -44.18 27.26
N SER A 191 16.98 -43.00 26.85
CA SER A 191 18.28 -42.80 26.17
C SER A 191 19.48 -42.80 27.13
N LEU A 192 19.24 -42.93 28.44
CA LEU A 192 20.25 -42.97 29.51
C LEU A 192 20.51 -44.40 30.03
N ILE A 193 19.86 -45.41 29.44
CA ILE A 193 20.02 -46.85 29.70
C ILE A 193 20.53 -47.50 28.42
#